data_AF-A0A7C2QP05-F1
#
_entry.id   AF-A0A7C2QP05-F1
#
_cell.length_a   1.000
_cell.length_b   1.000
_cell.length_c   1.000
_cell.angle_alpha   90.00
_cell.angle_beta   90.00
_cell.angle_gamma   90.00
#
_symmetry.space_group_name_H-M   'P 1'
#
loop_
_entity.id
_entity.type
_entity.pdbx_description
1 polymer ?
#
loop_
_entity_poly.entity_id
_entity_poly.type
_entity_poly.pdbx_seq_one_letter_code
_entity_poly.pdbx_strand_id
1 'polypeptide(L)'
;MNQWEDLQRELQGSKGFAAWVRQQVIPRGTQLAEEARQHVFRQRWNNTLPSQDEILRDVDSLFCEFLDTEYALYLRYEEQCALKAVELALSDHAAQQYPNTSYLIKSAISALETPTTSPLEKLKAVAEHLRPFYRLFEQSLAQGRMSRAGGSAQLHLDYLLRHLGYAGEFETQQVLNGKVDFLFPSRQAWELDRQRCIVVSVKRSLRERYKQVFEELGITGGLTVYLVITQTLDEAKKDLTKEKIDNIRKQNVYLVVRDVVKNNMFPKENRALSFSQFMTEELPLRRRLWQPLLGEQR
;
A
#
# COMPACT_ATOMS: atom_id res chain seq x y z
N MET A 1 -29.43 7.73 22.14
CA MET A 1 -28.25 7.39 21.33
C MET A 1 -28.60 6.15 20.53
N ASN A 2 -28.33 6.16 19.23
CA ASN A 2 -28.89 5.21 18.28
C ASN A 2 -28.12 3.87 18.36
N GLN A 3 -28.79 2.74 18.56
CA GLN A 3 -28.14 1.41 18.69
C GLN A 3 -27.18 1.09 17.53
N TRP A 4 -27.47 1.65 16.35
CA TRP A 4 -26.60 1.56 15.18
C TRP A 4 -25.25 2.31 15.34
N GLU A 5 -25.26 3.51 15.93
CA GLU A 5 -24.06 4.33 16.11
C GLU A 5 -23.09 3.71 17.12
N ASP A 6 -23.63 3.12 18.18
CA ASP A 6 -22.84 2.43 19.20
C ASP A 6 -22.14 1.19 18.63
N LEU A 7 -22.87 0.37 17.84
CA LEU A 7 -22.30 -0.76 17.12
C LEU A 7 -21.22 -0.32 16.13
N GLN A 8 -21.49 0.74 15.35
CA GLN A 8 -20.54 1.26 14.38
C GLN A 8 -19.24 1.70 15.05
N ARG A 9 -19.32 2.44 16.16
CA ARG A 9 -18.16 2.88 16.93
C ARG A 9 -17.35 1.71 17.48
N GLU A 10 -18.03 0.71 18.03
CA GLU A 10 -17.42 -0.48 18.61
C GLU A 10 -16.70 -1.33 17.55
N LEU A 11 -17.27 -1.46 16.35
CA LEU A 11 -16.74 -2.33 15.30
C LEU A 11 -15.65 -1.65 14.45
N GLN A 12 -15.85 -0.38 14.06
CA GLN A 12 -15.01 0.31 13.06
C GLN A 12 -13.95 1.26 13.66
N GLY A 13 -13.93 1.45 14.99
CA GLY A 13 -12.92 2.30 15.63
C GLY A 13 -11.47 1.82 15.40
N SER A 14 -10.49 2.69 15.64
CA SER A 14 -9.05 2.34 15.55
C SER A 14 -8.64 1.21 16.50
N LYS A 15 -9.36 1.07 17.62
CA LYS A 15 -9.29 -0.05 18.57
C LYS A 15 -10.56 -0.92 18.55
N GLY A 16 -11.37 -0.77 17.51
CA GLY A 16 -12.63 -1.49 17.36
C GLY A 16 -12.43 -2.96 17.02
N PHE A 17 -13.52 -3.72 17.10
CA PHE A 17 -13.51 -5.18 16.93
C PHE A 17 -12.83 -5.62 15.62
N ALA A 18 -13.13 -4.96 14.49
CA ALA A 18 -12.52 -5.34 13.21
C ALA A 18 -11.02 -5.05 13.15
N ALA A 19 -10.54 -4.00 13.84
CA ALA A 19 -9.11 -3.75 13.95
C ALA A 19 -8.43 -4.84 14.79
N TRP A 20 -9.05 -5.25 15.90
CA TRP A 20 -8.56 -6.33 16.74
C TRP A 20 -8.49 -7.68 16.01
N VAL A 21 -9.56 -8.09 15.31
CA VAL A 21 -9.55 -9.34 14.50
C VAL A 21 -8.41 -9.33 13.48
N ARG A 22 -8.23 -8.23 12.74
CA ARG A 22 -7.13 -8.12 11.77
C ARG A 22 -5.76 -8.27 12.41
N GLN A 23 -5.56 -7.81 13.65
CA GLN A 23 -4.28 -7.96 14.35
C GLN A 23 -3.99 -9.41 14.76
N GLN A 24 -5.03 -10.25 14.91
CA GLN A 24 -4.88 -11.67 15.22
C GLN A 24 -4.60 -12.52 13.98
N VAL A 25 -5.07 -12.06 12.79
CA VAL A 25 -5.08 -12.88 11.58
C VAL A 25 -4.13 -12.37 10.51
N ILE A 26 -4.12 -11.06 10.23
CA ILE A 26 -3.33 -10.49 9.13
C ILE A 26 -1.92 -10.16 9.64
N PRO A 27 -0.85 -10.68 9.00
CA PRO A 27 0.51 -10.32 9.34
C PRO A 27 0.77 -8.80 9.25
N ARG A 28 1.83 -8.36 9.93
CA ARG A 28 2.32 -6.98 9.77
C ARG A 28 2.75 -6.77 8.32
N GLY A 29 2.68 -5.53 7.83
CA GLY A 29 3.01 -5.21 6.43
C GLY A 29 4.41 -5.68 6.04
N THR A 30 5.40 -5.55 6.92
CA THR A 30 6.77 -6.05 6.68
C THR A 30 6.84 -7.57 6.52
N GLN A 31 6.08 -8.32 7.31
CA GLN A 31 6.01 -9.78 7.24
C GLN A 31 5.29 -10.24 5.98
N LEU A 32 4.18 -9.60 5.63
CA LEU A 32 3.43 -9.93 4.43
C LEU A 32 4.21 -9.63 3.15
N ALA A 33 4.90 -8.49 3.10
CA ALA A 33 5.78 -8.15 1.98
C ALA A 33 6.95 -9.13 1.85
N GLU A 34 7.49 -9.63 2.97
CA GLU A 34 8.52 -10.67 2.97
C GLU A 34 7.98 -12.00 2.47
N GLU A 35 6.81 -12.43 2.96
CA GLU A 35 6.12 -13.63 2.48
C GLU A 35 5.88 -13.57 0.97
N ALA A 36 5.39 -12.43 0.46
CA ALA A 36 5.18 -12.22 -0.97
C ALA A 36 6.47 -12.35 -1.79
N ARG A 37 7.58 -11.76 -1.32
CA ARG A 37 8.89 -11.88 -1.98
C ARG A 37 9.37 -13.32 -2.00
N GLN A 38 9.25 -14.05 -0.89
CA GLN A 38 9.62 -15.47 -0.81
C GLN A 38 8.80 -16.31 -1.80
N HIS A 39 7.51 -16.03 -1.95
CA HIS A 39 6.68 -16.69 -2.95
C HIS A 39 7.18 -16.44 -4.39
N VAL A 40 7.48 -15.18 -4.73
CA VAL A 40 7.99 -14.82 -6.05
C VAL A 40 9.38 -15.42 -6.31
N PHE A 41 10.29 -15.38 -5.33
CA PHE A 41 11.62 -15.99 -5.47
C PHE A 41 11.57 -17.51 -5.58
N ARG A 42 10.65 -18.17 -4.89
CA ARG A 42 10.41 -19.60 -5.06
C ARG A 42 10.00 -19.92 -6.49
N GLN A 43 9.10 -19.13 -7.07
CA GLN A 43 8.57 -19.34 -8.41
C GLN A 43 9.60 -19.05 -9.51
N ARG A 44 10.36 -17.96 -9.38
CA ARG A 44 11.32 -17.52 -10.41
C ARG A 44 12.69 -18.18 -10.31
N TRP A 45 13.19 -18.37 -9.09
CA TRP A 45 14.59 -18.77 -8.85
C TRP A 45 14.73 -19.97 -7.91
N ASN A 46 13.63 -20.70 -7.62
CA ASN A 46 13.63 -21.84 -6.71
C ASN A 46 14.27 -21.54 -5.33
N ASN A 47 13.99 -20.34 -4.81
CA ASN A 47 14.57 -19.76 -3.58
C ASN A 47 16.09 -19.45 -3.64
N THR A 48 16.69 -19.46 -4.83
CA THR A 48 18.04 -18.93 -5.03
C THR A 48 17.96 -17.41 -5.08
N LEU A 49 18.90 -16.71 -4.43
CA LEU A 49 18.95 -15.26 -4.47
C LEU A 49 19.46 -14.81 -5.86
N PRO A 50 18.68 -14.01 -6.63
CA PRO A 50 19.15 -13.52 -7.92
C PRO A 50 20.28 -12.50 -7.76
N SER A 51 21.15 -12.45 -8.76
CA SER A 51 22.16 -11.40 -8.89
C SER A 51 21.52 -10.03 -9.18
N GLN A 52 22.28 -8.95 -8.98
CA GLN A 52 21.80 -7.59 -9.29
C GLN A 52 21.43 -7.43 -10.76
N ASP A 53 22.19 -8.03 -11.67
CA ASP A 53 21.93 -7.96 -13.11
C ASP A 53 20.63 -8.68 -13.49
N GLU A 54 20.33 -9.81 -12.86
CA GLU A 54 19.06 -10.51 -13.04
C GLU A 54 17.88 -9.69 -12.52
N ILE A 55 18.03 -9.05 -11.35
CA ILE A 55 17.01 -8.14 -10.81
C ILE A 55 16.78 -6.96 -11.77
N LEU A 56 17.85 -6.30 -12.25
CA LEU A 56 17.74 -5.12 -13.11
C LEU A 56 17.10 -5.43 -14.46
N ARG A 57 17.38 -6.61 -15.02
CA ARG A 57 16.81 -7.04 -16.31
C ARG A 57 15.29 -7.06 -16.31
N ASP A 58 14.69 -7.50 -15.20
CA ASP A 58 13.24 -7.70 -15.06
C ASP A 58 12.64 -6.87 -13.93
N VAL A 59 13.23 -5.71 -13.61
CA VAL A 59 12.94 -4.96 -12.37
C VAL A 59 11.48 -4.51 -12.24
N ASP A 60 10.85 -4.06 -13.34
CA ASP A 60 9.41 -3.73 -13.36
C ASP A 60 8.54 -4.95 -13.12
N SER A 61 8.84 -6.05 -13.81
CA SER A 61 8.08 -7.29 -13.69
C SER A 61 8.18 -7.86 -12.28
N LEU A 62 9.38 -7.87 -11.71
CA LEU A 62 9.63 -8.32 -10.34
C LEU A 62 8.90 -7.44 -9.31
N PHE A 63 8.98 -6.12 -9.45
CA PHE A 63 8.27 -5.18 -8.57
C PHE A 63 6.75 -5.35 -8.65
N CYS A 64 6.20 -5.52 -9.85
CA CYS A 64 4.78 -5.80 -10.06
C CYS A 64 4.36 -7.13 -9.44
N GLU A 65 5.14 -8.20 -9.62
CA GLU A 65 4.83 -9.50 -9.03
C GLU A 65 4.86 -9.48 -7.52
N PHE A 66 5.79 -8.76 -6.89
CA PHE A 66 5.78 -8.57 -5.45
C PHE A 66 4.47 -7.93 -4.97
N LEU A 67 4.05 -6.84 -5.60
CA LEU A 67 2.81 -6.13 -5.26
C LEU A 67 1.57 -6.99 -5.45
N ASP A 68 1.48 -7.63 -6.62
CA ASP A 68 0.30 -8.39 -7.02
C ASP A 68 0.20 -9.70 -6.19
N THR A 69 1.34 -10.31 -5.82
CA THR A 69 1.41 -11.45 -4.90
C THR A 69 1.06 -11.05 -3.47
N GLU A 70 1.60 -9.94 -2.96
CA GLU A 70 1.27 -9.45 -1.61
C GLU A 70 -0.22 -9.16 -1.50
N TYR A 71 -0.82 -8.55 -2.53
CA TYR A 71 -2.26 -8.30 -2.58
C TYR A 71 -3.07 -9.61 -2.56
N ALA A 72 -2.67 -10.61 -3.35
CA ALA A 72 -3.33 -11.92 -3.34
C ALA A 72 -3.24 -12.62 -1.98
N LEU A 73 -2.07 -12.57 -1.32
CA LEU A 73 -1.90 -13.10 0.04
C LEU A 73 -2.77 -12.33 1.04
N TYR A 74 -2.81 -11.00 0.96
CA TYR A 74 -3.66 -10.18 1.80
C TYR A 74 -5.13 -10.59 1.70
N LEU A 75 -5.66 -10.80 0.49
CA LEU A 75 -7.05 -11.23 0.29
C LEU A 75 -7.34 -12.58 0.94
N ARG A 76 -6.38 -13.51 0.94
CA ARG A 76 -6.52 -14.79 1.66
C ARG A 76 -6.60 -14.59 3.17
N TYR A 77 -5.75 -13.74 3.74
CA TYR A 77 -5.84 -13.38 5.16
C TYR A 77 -7.12 -12.63 5.51
N GLU A 78 -7.64 -11.82 4.58
CA GLU A 78 -8.91 -11.12 4.75
C GLU A 78 -10.10 -12.09 4.82
N GLU A 79 -10.13 -13.09 3.94
CA GLU A 79 -11.12 -14.17 3.99
C GLU A 79 -11.06 -14.92 5.33
N GLN A 80 -9.85 -15.22 5.81
CA GLN A 80 -9.66 -15.81 7.14
C GLN A 80 -10.16 -14.88 8.27
N CYS A 81 -10.01 -13.56 8.14
CA CYS A 81 -10.56 -12.61 9.11
C CYS A 81 -12.07 -12.74 9.21
N ALA A 82 -12.78 -12.80 8.07
CA ALA A 82 -14.24 -12.88 8.06
C ALA A 82 -14.75 -14.16 8.76
N LEU A 83 -14.06 -15.29 8.55
CA LEU A 83 -14.37 -16.56 9.22
C LEU A 83 -14.05 -16.51 10.71
N LYS A 84 -12.85 -16.04 11.07
CA LYS A 84 -12.38 -15.98 12.46
C LYS A 84 -13.13 -14.93 13.29
N ALA A 85 -13.70 -13.91 12.65
CA ALA A 85 -14.43 -12.85 13.33
C ALA A 85 -15.64 -13.37 14.11
N VAL A 86 -16.37 -14.37 13.58
CA VAL A 86 -17.53 -14.95 14.30
C VAL A 86 -17.07 -15.66 15.57
N GLU A 87 -16.01 -16.47 15.47
CA GLU A 87 -15.41 -17.16 16.63
C GLU A 87 -14.89 -16.16 17.66
N LEU A 88 -14.16 -15.14 17.21
CA LEU A 88 -13.58 -14.13 18.10
C LEU A 88 -14.65 -13.26 18.78
N ALA A 89 -15.78 -12.98 18.13
CA ALA A 89 -16.91 -12.27 18.71
C ALA A 89 -17.60 -13.05 19.86
N LEU A 90 -17.38 -14.36 19.93
CA LEU A 90 -17.90 -15.21 21.02
C LEU A 90 -16.92 -15.37 22.19
N SER A 91 -15.70 -14.85 22.07
CA SER A 91 -14.71 -14.92 23.13
C SER A 91 -15.08 -14.05 24.34
N ASP A 92 -14.57 -14.42 25.53
CA ASP A 92 -14.75 -13.63 26.75
C ASP A 92 -14.19 -12.20 26.60
N HIS A 93 -13.08 -12.07 25.87
CA HIS A 93 -12.49 -10.76 25.56
C HIS A 93 -13.47 -9.89 24.77
N ALA A 94 -14.08 -10.44 23.72
CA ALA A 94 -15.04 -9.69 22.92
C ALA A 94 -16.31 -9.39 23.71
N ALA A 95 -16.79 -10.29 24.56
CA ALA A 95 -17.95 -10.04 25.41
C ALA A 95 -17.74 -8.83 26.34
N GLN A 96 -16.51 -8.61 26.81
CA GLN A 96 -16.16 -7.49 27.69
C GLN A 96 -15.87 -6.19 26.92
N GLN A 97 -15.09 -6.27 25.84
CA GLN A 97 -14.60 -5.09 25.11
C GLN A 97 -15.54 -4.64 23.99
N TYR A 98 -16.29 -5.57 23.43
CA TYR A 98 -17.15 -5.39 22.27
C TYR A 98 -18.55 -6.02 22.52
N PRO A 99 -19.29 -5.53 23.52
CA PRO A 99 -20.54 -6.15 23.96
C PRO A 99 -21.63 -6.13 22.89
N ASN A 100 -21.75 -5.07 22.08
CA ASN A 100 -22.79 -4.99 21.05
C ASN A 100 -22.52 -5.96 19.90
N THR A 101 -21.25 -6.10 19.51
CA THR A 101 -20.79 -7.05 18.50
C THR A 101 -21.05 -8.49 18.97
N SER A 102 -20.66 -8.79 20.22
CA SER A 102 -20.88 -10.10 20.82
C SER A 102 -22.37 -10.42 20.94
N TYR A 103 -23.19 -9.45 21.31
CA TYR A 103 -24.64 -9.59 21.39
C TYR A 103 -25.27 -9.93 20.03
N LEU A 104 -24.83 -9.30 18.94
CA LEU A 104 -25.34 -9.62 17.59
C LEU A 104 -25.05 -11.07 17.20
N ILE A 105 -23.82 -11.54 17.42
CA ILE A 105 -23.45 -12.92 17.08
C ILE A 105 -24.19 -13.93 17.98
N LYS A 106 -24.32 -13.65 19.28
CA LYS A 106 -25.12 -14.49 20.20
C LYS A 106 -26.60 -14.51 19.83
N SER A 107 -27.15 -13.38 19.36
CA SER A 107 -28.54 -13.30 18.87
C SER A 107 -28.73 -14.12 17.60
N ALA A 108 -27.76 -14.09 16.68
CA ALA A 108 -27.77 -14.95 15.50
C ALA A 108 -27.76 -16.44 15.86
N ILE A 109 -26.98 -16.85 16.86
CA ILE A 109 -26.99 -18.24 17.36
C ILE A 109 -28.35 -18.59 17.98
N SER A 110 -28.88 -17.72 18.83
CA SER A 110 -30.20 -17.93 19.47
C SER A 110 -31.33 -18.06 18.42
N ALA A 111 -31.23 -17.32 17.31
CA ALA A 111 -32.17 -17.43 16.19
C ALA A 111 -32.13 -18.81 15.50
N LEU A 112 -30.98 -19.48 15.45
CA LEU A 112 -30.87 -20.86 14.96
C LEU A 112 -31.57 -21.88 15.89
N GLU A 113 -31.46 -21.65 17.19
CA GLU A 113 -31.97 -22.52 18.25
C GLU A 113 -33.48 -22.37 18.48
N THR A 114 -34.08 -21.27 18.00
CA THR A 114 -35.51 -20.99 18.14
C THR A 114 -36.36 -22.13 17.56
N PRO A 115 -37.40 -22.61 18.30
CA PRO A 115 -38.33 -23.63 17.83
C PRO A 115 -39.28 -23.12 16.72
N THR A 116 -38.73 -22.87 15.54
CA THR A 116 -39.47 -22.59 14.30
C THR A 116 -39.34 -23.78 13.36
N THR A 117 -40.43 -24.13 12.67
CA THR A 117 -40.50 -25.32 11.79
C THR A 117 -39.95 -25.09 10.38
N SER A 118 -39.79 -23.84 9.94
CA SER A 118 -39.31 -23.51 8.60
C SER A 118 -37.81 -23.17 8.60
N PRO A 119 -36.96 -23.95 7.89
CA PRO A 119 -35.56 -23.61 7.69
C PRO A 119 -35.34 -22.21 7.10
N LEU A 120 -36.26 -21.76 6.23
CA LEU A 120 -36.20 -20.44 5.61
C LEU A 120 -36.37 -19.31 6.65
N GLU A 121 -37.30 -19.46 7.58
CA GLU A 121 -37.53 -18.45 8.62
C GLU A 121 -36.36 -18.37 9.60
N LYS A 122 -35.70 -19.51 9.90
CA LYS A 122 -34.45 -19.52 10.67
C LYS A 122 -33.34 -18.76 9.94
N LEU A 123 -33.16 -19.00 8.64
CA LEU A 123 -32.15 -18.29 7.85
C LEU A 123 -32.40 -16.78 7.79
N LYS A 124 -33.67 -16.36 7.66
CA LYS A 124 -34.04 -14.93 7.70
C LYS A 124 -33.67 -14.28 9.03
N ALA A 125 -34.05 -14.90 10.15
CA ALA A 125 -33.76 -14.37 11.48
C ALA A 125 -32.24 -14.26 11.76
N VAL A 126 -31.46 -15.26 11.33
CA VAL A 126 -29.99 -15.22 11.40
C VAL A 126 -29.43 -14.08 10.55
N ALA A 127 -29.92 -13.93 9.32
CA ALA A 127 -29.47 -12.89 8.41
C ALA A 127 -29.74 -11.48 8.95
N GLU A 128 -30.86 -11.26 9.65
CA GLU A 128 -31.19 -9.97 10.28
C GLU A 128 -30.13 -9.54 11.31
N HIS A 129 -29.60 -10.49 12.08
CA HIS A 129 -28.54 -10.23 13.07
C HIS A 129 -27.14 -10.13 12.45
N LEU A 130 -26.82 -10.96 11.45
CA LEU A 130 -25.48 -11.00 10.85
C LEU A 130 -25.25 -9.90 9.79
N ARG A 131 -26.30 -9.42 9.12
CA ARG A 131 -26.19 -8.37 8.10
C ARG A 131 -25.52 -7.08 8.62
N PRO A 132 -25.93 -6.47 9.74
CA PRO A 132 -25.28 -5.26 10.24
C PRO A 132 -23.81 -5.51 10.62
N PHE A 133 -23.51 -6.67 11.20
CA PHE A 133 -22.15 -7.09 11.54
C PHE A 133 -21.26 -7.17 10.29
N TYR A 134 -21.61 -7.99 9.31
CA TYR A 134 -20.80 -8.16 8.10
C TYR A 134 -20.70 -6.86 7.30
N ARG A 135 -21.77 -6.07 7.21
CA ARG A 135 -21.71 -4.77 6.53
C ARG A 135 -20.63 -3.87 7.11
N LEU A 136 -20.61 -3.71 8.44
CA LEU A 136 -19.64 -2.82 9.10
C LEU A 136 -18.23 -3.43 9.08
N PHE A 137 -18.12 -4.76 9.20
CA PHE A 137 -16.86 -5.48 9.17
C PHE A 137 -16.18 -5.38 7.80
N GLU A 138 -16.89 -5.71 6.72
CA GLU A 138 -16.41 -5.60 5.33
C GLU A 138 -15.98 -4.17 4.98
N GLN A 139 -16.73 -3.17 5.44
CA GLN A 139 -16.33 -1.77 5.30
C GLN A 139 -14.99 -1.49 6.00
N SER A 140 -14.77 -2.02 7.20
CA SER A 140 -13.51 -1.88 7.93
C SER A 140 -12.35 -2.58 7.22
N LEU A 141 -12.58 -3.78 6.67
CA LEU A 141 -11.58 -4.49 5.87
C LEU A 141 -11.20 -3.71 4.61
N ALA A 142 -12.19 -3.14 3.92
CA ALA A 142 -11.98 -2.29 2.75
C ALA A 142 -11.12 -1.05 3.05
N GLN A 143 -11.35 -0.39 4.18
CA GLN A 143 -10.49 0.72 4.62
C GLN A 143 -9.06 0.24 4.95
N GLY A 144 -8.94 -0.98 5.50
CA GLY A 144 -7.65 -1.63 5.73
C GLY A 144 -6.84 -1.85 4.46
N ARG A 145 -7.48 -2.34 3.38
CA ARG A 145 -6.86 -2.50 2.06
C ARG A 145 -6.24 -1.19 1.58
N MET A 146 -6.98 -0.09 1.67
CA MET A 146 -6.54 1.22 1.21
C MET A 146 -5.32 1.73 1.98
N SER A 147 -5.30 1.56 3.30
CA SER A 147 -4.17 1.95 4.14
C SER A 147 -2.90 1.14 3.84
N ARG A 148 -3.04 -0.16 3.57
CA ARG A 148 -1.90 -1.06 3.33
C ARG A 148 -1.29 -0.93 1.93
N ALA A 149 -2.10 -0.70 0.90
CA ALA A 149 -1.61 -0.66 -0.48
C ALA A 149 -0.54 0.42 -0.73
N GLY A 150 -0.56 1.52 0.03
CA GLY A 150 0.50 2.53 -0.02
C GLY A 150 1.82 2.05 0.58
N GLY A 151 1.76 1.43 1.76
CA GLY A 151 2.94 0.91 2.46
C GLY A 151 3.60 -0.28 1.75
N SER A 152 2.80 -1.15 1.14
CA SER A 152 3.28 -2.30 0.34
C SER A 152 4.29 -1.87 -0.73
N ALA A 153 3.94 -0.90 -1.57
CA ALA A 153 4.81 -0.41 -2.64
C ALA A 153 6.11 0.22 -2.12
N GLN A 154 6.04 0.90 -0.97
CA GLN A 154 7.21 1.47 -0.32
C GLN A 154 8.14 0.36 0.20
N LEU A 155 7.59 -0.68 0.84
CA LEU A 155 8.38 -1.81 1.35
C LEU A 155 9.09 -2.56 0.23
N HIS A 156 8.42 -2.78 -0.90
CA HIS A 156 9.02 -3.46 -2.05
C HIS A 156 10.07 -2.61 -2.77
N LEU A 157 9.84 -1.29 -2.87
CA LEU A 157 10.85 -0.38 -3.45
C LEU A 157 12.09 -0.27 -2.55
N ASP A 158 11.91 -0.12 -1.24
CA ASP A 158 13.02 -0.15 -0.25
C ASP A 158 13.84 -1.44 -0.38
N TYR A 159 13.16 -2.59 -0.47
CA TYR A 159 13.82 -3.88 -0.69
C TYR A 159 14.67 -3.89 -1.97
N LEU A 160 14.10 -3.47 -3.11
CA LEU A 160 14.82 -3.45 -4.39
C LEU A 160 16.02 -2.50 -4.34
N LEU A 161 15.85 -1.29 -3.83
CA LEU A 161 16.93 -0.29 -3.72
C LEU A 161 18.10 -0.83 -2.90
N ARG A 162 17.84 -1.45 -1.75
CA ARG A 162 18.90 -2.05 -0.92
C ARG A 162 19.64 -3.16 -1.65
N HIS A 163 18.92 -4.06 -2.34
CA HIS A 163 19.52 -5.16 -3.08
C HIS A 163 20.32 -4.70 -4.30
N LEU A 164 19.92 -3.57 -4.90
CA LEU A 164 20.60 -2.94 -6.03
C LEU A 164 21.75 -2.01 -5.61
N GLY A 165 22.21 -2.09 -4.36
CA GLY A 165 23.41 -1.39 -3.91
C GLY A 165 23.20 0.09 -3.58
N TYR A 166 21.96 0.52 -3.31
CA TYR A 166 21.64 1.85 -2.77
C TYR A 166 21.49 1.86 -1.25
N ALA A 167 21.80 0.74 -0.57
CA ALA A 167 21.79 0.70 0.89
C ALA A 167 22.75 1.76 1.46
N GLY A 168 22.23 2.66 2.31
CA GLY A 168 22.98 3.79 2.86
C GLY A 168 23.02 5.02 1.95
N GLU A 169 22.37 5.01 0.80
CA GLU A 169 22.26 6.15 -0.12
C GLU A 169 20.85 6.70 -0.22
N PHE A 170 20.00 6.41 0.76
CA PHE A 170 18.70 7.04 0.92
C PHE A 170 18.22 6.95 2.37
N GLU A 171 17.33 7.87 2.72
CA GLU A 171 16.57 7.86 3.96
C GLU A 171 15.08 7.76 3.66
N THR A 172 14.34 7.02 4.50
CA THR A 172 12.89 6.88 4.34
C THR A 172 12.13 7.77 5.30
N GLN A 173 10.88 8.12 4.93
CA GLN A 173 9.91 8.79 5.82
C GLN A 173 10.41 10.12 6.43
N GLN A 174 11.27 10.84 5.73
CA GLN A 174 11.82 12.12 6.20
C GLN A 174 10.78 13.23 6.15
N VAL A 175 10.92 14.20 7.07
CA VAL A 175 10.11 15.42 7.08
C VAL A 175 11.01 16.57 6.59
N LEU A 176 10.69 17.08 5.40
CA LEU A 176 11.31 18.27 4.82
C LEU A 176 10.36 19.46 5.10
N ASN A 177 9.68 19.95 4.06
CA ASN A 177 8.48 20.80 4.20
C ASN A 177 7.19 19.96 4.36
N GLY A 178 7.30 18.67 4.03
CA GLY A 178 6.27 17.65 4.11
C GLY A 178 6.91 16.27 4.20
N LYS A 179 6.08 15.23 4.40
CA LYS A 179 6.59 13.86 4.56
C LYS A 179 6.92 13.27 3.20
N VAL A 180 8.18 12.87 3.01
CA VAL A 180 8.63 12.17 1.80
C VAL A 180 8.84 10.69 2.06
N ASP A 181 8.56 9.86 1.06
CA ASP A 181 8.71 8.42 1.20
C ASP A 181 10.19 8.01 1.16
N PHE A 182 10.94 8.57 0.20
CA PHE A 182 12.39 8.40 0.07
C PHE A 182 13.07 9.72 -0.28
N LEU A 183 14.19 9.98 0.38
CA LEU A 183 15.10 11.09 0.12
C LEU A 183 16.48 10.53 -0.23
N PHE A 184 17.04 10.95 -1.36
CA PHE A 184 18.37 10.57 -1.78
C PHE A 184 19.31 11.79 -1.79
N PRO A 185 20.54 11.68 -1.26
CA PRO A 185 21.06 10.53 -0.54
C PRO A 185 20.76 10.55 0.96
N SER A 186 20.62 11.74 1.55
CA SER A 186 20.34 11.92 2.99
C SER A 186 19.81 13.33 3.30
N ARG A 187 19.24 13.51 4.49
CA ARG A 187 18.82 14.82 5.01
C ARG A 187 19.98 15.80 5.10
N GLN A 188 21.16 15.32 5.47
CA GLN A 188 22.36 16.16 5.53
C GLN A 188 22.77 16.67 4.14
N ALA A 189 22.81 15.79 3.13
CA ALA A 189 23.10 16.18 1.76
C ALA A 189 22.06 17.17 1.20
N TRP A 190 20.80 17.00 1.60
CA TRP A 190 19.73 17.93 1.25
C TRP A 190 19.98 19.35 1.76
N GLU A 191 20.45 19.51 3.00
CA GLU A 191 20.78 20.82 3.58
C GLU A 191 22.03 21.44 2.93
N LEU A 192 22.96 20.63 2.45
CA LEU A 192 24.14 21.09 1.72
C LEU A 192 23.80 21.57 0.30
N ASP A 193 23.13 20.72 -0.48
CA ASP A 193 22.73 21.03 -1.86
C ASP A 193 21.53 20.20 -2.31
N ARG A 194 20.34 20.78 -2.11
CA ARG A 194 19.07 20.20 -2.53
C ARG A 194 18.91 19.99 -4.03
N GLN A 195 19.69 20.67 -4.90
CA GLN A 195 19.54 20.54 -6.36
C GLN A 195 20.16 19.23 -6.89
N ARG A 196 21.16 18.71 -6.17
CA ARG A 196 21.78 17.40 -6.45
C ARG A 196 21.01 16.22 -5.84
N CYS A 197 20.11 16.50 -4.90
CA CYS A 197 19.27 15.50 -4.23
C CYS A 197 18.02 15.18 -5.05
N ILE A 198 17.43 14.00 -4.81
CA ILE A 198 16.13 13.65 -5.38
C ILE A 198 15.16 13.20 -4.30
N VAL A 199 13.88 13.44 -4.54
CA VAL A 199 12.77 12.93 -3.71
C VAL A 199 12.00 11.91 -4.52
N VAL A 200 11.70 10.77 -3.92
CA VAL A 200 10.81 9.76 -4.51
C VAL A 200 9.60 9.61 -3.61
N SER A 201 8.42 9.88 -4.14
CA SER A 201 7.14 9.57 -3.48
C SER A 201 6.45 8.42 -4.20
N VAL A 202 5.83 7.53 -3.42
CA VAL A 202 5.18 6.32 -3.91
C VAL A 202 3.69 6.39 -3.58
N LYS A 203 2.84 6.25 -4.60
CA LYS A 203 1.37 6.22 -4.44
C LYS A 203 0.79 5.03 -5.19
N ARG A 204 -0.15 4.29 -4.56
CA ARG A 204 -0.87 3.21 -5.26
C ARG A 204 -1.67 3.70 -6.47
N SER A 205 -2.21 4.91 -6.38
CA SER A 205 -2.99 5.60 -7.40
C SER A 205 -2.87 7.12 -7.21
N LEU A 206 -2.95 7.89 -8.28
CA LEU A 206 -2.86 9.35 -8.18
C LEU A 206 -4.16 9.96 -7.64
N ARG A 207 -5.30 9.68 -8.28
CA ARG A 207 -6.56 10.42 -8.07
C ARG A 207 -6.29 11.94 -8.02
N GLU A 208 -6.79 12.66 -7.02
CA GLU A 208 -6.44 14.06 -6.72
C GLU A 208 -5.19 14.21 -5.84
N ARG A 209 -4.68 13.11 -5.25
CA ARG A 209 -3.60 13.11 -4.24
C ARG A 209 -2.23 13.52 -4.78
N TYR A 210 -2.05 13.57 -6.10
CA TYR A 210 -0.85 14.13 -6.70
C TYR A 210 -0.65 15.62 -6.34
N LYS A 211 -1.75 16.34 -6.04
CA LYS A 211 -1.69 17.74 -5.59
C LYS A 211 -0.96 17.91 -4.27
N GLN A 212 -1.14 16.96 -3.35
CA GLN A 212 -0.47 16.94 -2.05
C GLN A 212 1.05 16.93 -2.21
N VAL A 213 1.58 16.20 -3.20
CA VAL A 213 3.03 16.14 -3.46
C VAL A 213 3.58 17.53 -3.82
N PHE A 214 2.82 18.35 -4.55
CA PHE A 214 3.25 19.70 -4.92
C PHE A 214 3.15 20.68 -3.75
N GLU A 215 2.04 20.61 -3.02
CA GLU A 215 1.72 21.52 -1.91
C GLU A 215 2.63 21.27 -0.71
N GLU A 216 2.82 20.00 -0.32
CA GLU A 216 3.59 19.61 0.86
C GLU A 216 5.09 19.82 0.68
N LEU A 217 5.63 19.59 -0.53
CA LEU A 217 7.06 19.80 -0.76
C LEU A 217 7.39 21.27 -1.03
N GLY A 218 6.37 22.11 -1.29
CA GLY A 218 6.55 23.49 -1.71
C GLY A 218 7.53 23.54 -2.87
N ILE A 219 7.29 22.75 -3.92
CA ILE A 219 8.23 22.53 -5.02
C ILE A 219 8.57 23.86 -5.68
N THR A 220 9.62 24.52 -5.19
CA THR A 220 10.24 25.68 -5.82
C THR A 220 11.25 25.18 -6.85
N GLY A 221 11.42 25.91 -7.95
CA GLY A 221 12.28 25.51 -9.07
C GLY A 221 13.66 25.01 -8.63
N GLY A 222 14.08 23.85 -9.17
CA GLY A 222 15.37 23.21 -8.91
C GLY A 222 15.31 21.84 -8.24
N LEU A 223 14.16 21.44 -7.68
CA LEU A 223 13.99 20.11 -7.09
C LEU A 223 13.61 19.06 -8.15
N THR A 224 14.25 17.90 -8.08
CA THR A 224 13.88 16.72 -8.89
C THR A 224 13.03 15.77 -8.05
N VAL A 225 11.76 15.65 -8.41
CA VAL A 225 10.81 14.78 -7.72
C VAL A 225 10.33 13.68 -8.66
N TYR A 226 10.42 12.44 -8.21
CA TYR A 226 9.87 11.26 -8.87
C TYR A 226 8.62 10.80 -8.13
N LEU A 227 7.53 10.63 -8.85
CA LEU A 227 6.26 10.13 -8.34
C LEU A 227 6.01 8.74 -8.92
N VAL A 228 6.31 7.71 -8.13
CA VAL A 228 6.11 6.31 -8.50
C VAL A 228 4.66 5.92 -8.26
N ILE A 229 4.02 5.37 -9.30
CA ILE A 229 2.69 4.80 -9.19
C ILE A 229 2.64 3.34 -9.61
N THR A 230 1.83 2.56 -8.89
CA THR A 230 1.76 1.11 -9.05
C THR A 230 0.47 0.63 -9.71
N GLN A 231 -0.23 1.53 -10.40
CA GLN A 231 -1.48 1.24 -11.12
C GLN A 231 -1.28 0.22 -12.23
N THR A 232 -2.22 -0.71 -12.34
CA THR A 232 -2.33 -1.57 -13.52
C THR A 232 -2.74 -0.73 -14.74
N LEU A 233 -2.61 -1.28 -15.94
CA LEU A 233 -2.99 -0.57 -17.16
C LEU A 233 -4.46 -0.10 -17.14
N ASP A 234 -5.37 -0.93 -16.67
CA ASP A 234 -6.80 -0.59 -16.66
C ASP A 234 -7.17 0.42 -15.57
N GLU A 235 -6.46 0.42 -14.45
CA GLU A 235 -6.57 1.47 -13.44
C GLU A 235 -6.00 2.79 -13.97
N ALA A 236 -4.85 2.74 -14.64
CA ALA A 236 -4.16 3.89 -15.20
C ALA A 236 -5.02 4.58 -16.29
N LYS A 237 -5.67 3.81 -17.18
CA LYS A 237 -6.61 4.36 -18.18
C LYS A 237 -7.72 5.22 -17.57
N LYS A 238 -8.16 4.89 -16.35
CA LYS A 238 -9.23 5.60 -15.65
C LYS A 238 -8.72 6.82 -14.87
N ASP A 239 -7.48 6.78 -14.39
CA ASP A 239 -6.94 7.79 -13.47
C ASP A 239 -5.97 8.80 -14.13
N LEU A 240 -5.20 8.37 -15.12
CA LEU A 240 -4.14 9.15 -15.75
C LEU A 240 -4.63 9.85 -17.02
N THR A 241 -5.42 10.90 -16.83
CA THR A 241 -5.89 11.74 -17.94
C THR A 241 -4.76 12.61 -18.50
N LYS A 242 -4.87 13.01 -19.77
CA LYS A 242 -3.90 13.93 -20.40
C LYS A 242 -3.69 15.22 -19.60
N GLU A 243 -4.78 15.80 -19.11
CA GLU A 243 -4.74 16.99 -18.25
C GLU A 243 -3.93 16.77 -16.97
N LYS A 244 -4.08 15.61 -16.32
CA LYS A 244 -3.34 15.27 -15.11
C LYS A 244 -1.84 15.16 -15.39
N ILE A 245 -1.47 14.50 -16.48
CA ILE A 245 -0.07 14.39 -16.91
C ILE A 245 0.51 15.76 -17.25
N ASP A 246 -0.24 16.60 -17.96
CA ASP A 246 0.17 17.98 -18.26
C ASP A 246 0.40 18.82 -16.99
N ASN A 247 -0.44 18.65 -15.98
CA ASN A 247 -0.29 19.33 -14.69
C ASN A 247 0.95 18.85 -13.93
N ILE A 248 1.20 17.53 -13.86
CA ILE A 248 2.41 16.96 -13.26
C ILE A 248 3.65 17.48 -13.96
N ARG A 249 3.62 17.52 -15.30
CA ARG A 249 4.71 18.03 -16.13
C ARG A 249 5.01 19.50 -15.81
N LYS A 250 3.99 20.36 -15.70
CA LYS A 250 4.18 21.79 -15.37
C LYS A 250 4.85 22.02 -14.01
N GLN A 251 4.70 21.09 -13.08
CA GLN A 251 5.26 21.16 -11.72
C GLN A 251 6.67 20.56 -11.61
N ASN A 252 7.33 20.26 -12.73
CA ASN A 252 8.67 19.65 -12.77
C ASN A 252 8.78 18.30 -12.01
N VAL A 253 7.69 17.52 -12.00
CA VAL A 253 7.66 16.18 -11.43
C VAL A 253 7.77 15.15 -12.54
N TYR A 254 8.57 14.11 -12.31
CA TYR A 254 8.66 12.93 -13.16
C TYR A 254 7.68 11.89 -12.65
N LEU A 255 6.74 11.47 -13.49
CA LEU A 255 5.85 10.36 -13.19
C LEU A 255 6.57 9.05 -13.54
N VAL A 256 6.66 8.11 -12.61
CA VAL A 256 7.22 6.77 -12.85
C VAL A 256 6.07 5.77 -12.79
N VAL A 257 5.87 5.00 -13.87
CA VAL A 257 4.74 4.09 -14.04
C VAL A 257 5.22 2.68 -14.41
N ARG A 258 4.38 1.66 -14.23
CA ARG A 258 4.65 0.31 -14.75
C ARG A 258 5.03 0.38 -16.24
N ASP A 259 5.94 -0.47 -16.70
CA ASP A 259 6.44 -0.42 -18.09
C ASP A 259 5.30 -0.54 -19.11
N VAL A 260 4.33 -1.43 -18.83
CA VAL A 260 3.13 -1.59 -19.66
C VAL A 260 2.32 -0.29 -19.76
N VAL A 261 2.23 0.53 -18.71
CA VAL A 261 1.51 1.80 -18.71
C VAL A 261 2.26 2.83 -19.55
N LYS A 262 3.58 2.94 -19.38
CA LYS A 262 4.43 3.84 -20.18
C LYS A 262 4.29 3.54 -21.66
N ASN A 263 4.44 2.27 -22.04
CA ASN A 263 4.45 1.86 -23.45
C ASN A 263 3.09 2.03 -24.13
N ASN A 264 1.98 1.77 -23.42
CA ASN A 264 0.64 1.84 -24.00
C ASN A 264 0.01 3.24 -23.96
N MET A 265 0.35 4.06 -22.95
CA MET A 265 -0.34 5.35 -22.75
C MET A 265 0.56 6.57 -22.99
N PHE A 266 1.85 6.48 -22.65
CA PHE A 266 2.75 7.63 -22.62
C PHE A 266 4.09 7.44 -23.35
N PRO A 267 4.15 6.75 -24.51
CA PRO A 267 5.43 6.34 -25.10
C PRO A 267 6.36 7.52 -25.44
N LYS A 268 5.80 8.68 -25.80
CA LYS A 268 6.54 9.89 -26.20
C LYS A 268 6.67 10.95 -25.11
N GLU A 269 6.10 10.73 -23.92
CA GLU A 269 6.12 11.72 -22.84
C GLU A 269 7.39 11.58 -22.02
N ASN A 270 8.31 12.54 -22.13
CA ASN A 270 9.62 12.47 -21.46
C ASN A 270 9.53 12.61 -19.93
N ARG A 271 8.48 13.27 -19.41
CA ARG A 271 8.25 13.36 -17.96
C ARG A 271 7.44 12.19 -17.40
N ALA A 272 7.13 11.18 -18.22
CA ALA A 272 6.61 9.90 -17.79
C ALA A 272 7.66 8.83 -18.09
N LEU A 273 8.16 8.17 -17.06
CA LEU A 273 9.18 7.14 -17.14
C LEU A 273 8.54 5.79 -16.91
N SER A 274 9.04 4.78 -17.62
CA SER A 274 8.84 3.40 -17.23
C SER A 274 9.57 3.13 -15.91
N PHE A 275 9.11 2.16 -15.11
CA PHE A 275 9.78 1.82 -13.86
C PHE A 275 11.18 1.27 -14.12
N SER A 276 11.34 0.47 -15.18
CA SER A 276 12.66 0.02 -15.63
C SER A 276 13.57 1.21 -15.97
N GLN A 277 13.12 2.17 -16.79
CA GLN A 277 13.89 3.38 -17.11
C GLN A 277 14.31 4.15 -15.86
N PHE A 278 13.40 4.28 -14.88
CA PHE A 278 13.73 4.92 -13.62
C PHE A 278 14.87 4.20 -12.88
N MET A 279 14.78 2.87 -12.76
CA MET A 279 15.73 2.07 -11.98
C MET A 279 17.09 1.87 -12.68
N THR A 280 17.10 1.71 -14.01
CA THR A 280 18.30 1.31 -14.77
C THR A 280 19.04 2.49 -15.41
N GLU A 281 18.37 3.62 -15.64
CA GLU A 281 18.95 4.78 -16.32
C GLU A 281 18.96 6.01 -15.41
N GLU A 282 17.79 6.47 -14.98
CA GLU A 282 17.65 7.73 -14.24
C GLU A 282 18.31 7.67 -12.87
N LEU A 283 18.00 6.66 -12.06
CA LEU A 283 18.55 6.57 -10.71
C LEU A 283 20.09 6.48 -10.70
N PRO A 284 20.76 5.68 -11.54
CA PRO A 284 22.21 5.71 -11.69
C PRO A 284 22.79 7.06 -12.16
N LEU A 285 22.10 7.75 -13.08
CA LEU A 285 22.53 9.09 -13.53
C LEU A 285 22.48 10.09 -12.37
N ARG A 286 21.39 10.08 -11.59
CA ARG A 286 21.24 10.96 -10.42
C ARG A 286 22.24 10.60 -9.32
N ARG A 287 22.57 9.31 -9.15
CA ARG A 287 23.60 8.85 -8.22
C ARG A 287 24.92 9.57 -8.41
N ARG A 288 25.36 9.77 -9.66
CA ARG A 288 26.60 10.51 -9.97
C ARG A 288 26.59 11.96 -9.48
N LEU A 289 25.40 12.58 -9.39
CA LEU A 289 25.25 13.96 -8.93
C LEU A 289 25.37 14.07 -7.41
N TRP A 290 24.78 13.14 -6.65
CA TRP A 290 24.80 13.21 -5.19
C TRP A 290 25.98 12.48 -4.53
N GLN A 291 26.68 11.59 -5.23
CA GLN A 291 27.83 10.88 -4.69
C GLN A 291 28.91 11.79 -4.07
N PRO A 292 29.28 12.94 -4.67
CA PRO A 292 30.21 13.87 -4.03
C PRO A 292 29.73 14.37 -2.66
N LEU A 293 28.42 14.54 -2.47
CA LEU A 293 27.82 14.99 -1.20
C LEU A 293 27.95 13.97 -0.08
N LEU A 294 28.11 12.68 -0.40
CA LEU A 294 28.36 11.62 0.58
C LEU A 294 29.84 11.59 1.02
N GLY A 295 30.75 12.01 0.15
CA GLY A 295 32.19 12.09 0.46
C GLY A 295 32.56 13.30 1.31
N GLU A 296 31.86 14.43 1.11
CA GLU A 296 31.97 15.65 1.93
C GLU A 296 31.48 15.46 3.39
N GLN A 297 30.93 14.29 3.73
CA GLN A 297 30.44 13.92 5.06
C GLN A 297 31.48 13.18 5.92
N ARG A 298 32.67 12.89 5.38
CA ARG A 298 33.78 12.23 6.11
C ARG A 298 34.84 13.21 6.59
#